data_AF-A0A022PXJ3-F1
#
_entry.id   AF-A0A022PXJ3-F1
#
_cell.length_a   1.000
_cell.length_b   1.000
_cell.length_c   1.000
_cell.angle_alpha   90.00
_cell.angle_beta   90.00
_cell.angle_gamma   90.00
#
_symmetry.space_group_name_H-M   'P 1'
#
loop_
_entity.id
_entity.type
_entity.pdbx_description
1 polymer ?
#
loop_
_entity_poly.entity_id
_entity_poly.type
_entity_poly.pdbx_seq_one_letter_code
_entity_poly.pdbx_strand_id
1 'polypeptide(L)'
;MIFTTTSGRYYSSICMTAHPKVDVKTGETFAYRYNITRPFLTIFRIDPEGRKQKDVHVHSLKGCTIIHDFSVTENFCVFVDTQIVVNPLSVLRPPVGVDRAKVPRVGVIGKYAEDDSGMWWMEAPGLNMFHSVNAWEEEGGGGTTIVAVVSNALRVEELFESIGLAQLRLEKITIDVNSHTVHRQPLSTKFLDFGVINPAYAARKNRNTVLRSIYNRSMEKS
;
A
#
# COMPACT_ATOMS: atom_id res chain seq x y z
N MET A 1 0.11 17.56 11.66
CA MET A 1 -0.06 18.89 11.03
C MET A 1 -1.36 18.83 10.24
N ILE A 2 -2.41 19.51 10.70
CA ILE A 2 -3.73 19.53 10.05
C ILE A 2 -3.69 20.62 8.98
N PHE A 3 -3.87 20.27 7.71
CA PHE A 3 -4.05 21.25 6.64
C PHE A 3 -5.54 21.55 6.51
N THR A 4 -5.94 22.75 6.92
CA THR A 4 -7.27 23.30 6.64
C THR A 4 -7.32 23.79 5.19
N THR A 5 -8.21 23.23 4.38
CA THR A 5 -8.60 23.89 3.11
C THR A 5 -9.61 24.99 3.41
N THR A 6 -9.57 26.04 2.60
CA THR A 6 -10.27 27.33 2.71
C THR A 6 -11.81 27.28 2.65
N SER A 7 -12.45 26.13 2.84
CA SER A 7 -13.90 25.95 2.66
C SER A 7 -14.70 25.62 3.93
N GLY A 8 -14.11 25.73 5.12
CA GLY A 8 -14.88 25.72 6.40
C GLY A 8 -15.69 24.44 6.69
N ARG A 9 -15.46 23.35 5.96
CA ARG A 9 -16.07 22.05 6.25
C ARG A 9 -15.06 21.19 7.01
N TYR A 10 -15.37 20.92 8.27
CA TYR A 10 -14.70 19.88 9.06
C TYR A 10 -15.03 18.52 8.47
N TYR A 11 -14.30 18.12 7.43
CA TYR A 11 -14.21 16.70 7.11
C TYR A 11 -13.36 16.04 8.19
N SER A 12 -13.86 14.94 8.75
CA SER A 12 -13.08 13.98 9.53
C SER A 12 -12.06 13.28 8.61
N SER A 13 -11.23 14.06 7.91
CA SER A 13 -10.15 13.54 7.08
C SER A 13 -8.97 13.24 7.98
N ILE A 14 -8.55 11.99 8.00
CA ILE A 14 -7.22 11.67 8.50
C ILE A 14 -6.21 12.17 7.44
N CYS A 15 -5.08 12.66 7.92
CA CYS A 15 -4.00 13.25 7.13
C CYS A 15 -3.62 12.41 5.89
N MET A 16 -2.99 13.06 4.91
CA MET A 16 -2.31 12.39 3.79
C MET A 16 -1.42 11.24 4.28
N THR A 17 -1.27 10.21 3.44
CA THR A 17 -0.34 9.10 3.67
C THR A 17 1.04 9.59 4.12
N ALA A 18 1.66 8.85 5.05
CA ALA A 18 3.03 9.08 5.48
C ALA A 18 4.06 8.58 4.45
N HIS A 19 3.62 7.89 3.40
CA HIS A 19 4.47 7.27 2.38
C HIS A 19 4.21 7.79 0.96
N PRO A 20 4.20 9.12 0.70
CA PRO A 20 4.07 9.62 -0.66
C PRO A 20 5.22 9.10 -1.53
N LYS A 21 4.95 8.86 -2.82
CA LYS A 21 5.93 8.35 -3.78
C LYS A 21 6.20 9.40 -4.84
N VAL A 22 7.46 9.76 -5.05
CA VAL A 22 7.88 10.73 -6.06
C VAL A 22 8.28 9.99 -7.33
N ASP A 23 7.71 10.36 -8.46
CA ASP A 23 8.18 9.94 -9.78
C ASP A 23 9.36 10.81 -10.19
N VAL A 24 10.56 10.22 -10.20
CA VAL A 24 11.81 10.93 -10.53
C VAL A 24 11.82 11.44 -11.98
N LYS A 25 11.03 10.85 -12.88
CA LYS A 25 10.94 11.27 -14.30
C LYS A 25 10.16 12.57 -14.45
N THR A 26 9.03 12.69 -13.77
CA THR A 26 8.10 13.82 -13.93
C THR A 26 8.25 14.87 -12.84
N GLY A 27 8.81 14.50 -11.69
CA GLY A 27 8.83 15.33 -10.48
C GLY A 27 7.50 15.33 -9.72
N GLU A 28 6.50 14.59 -10.20
CA GLU A 28 5.19 14.51 -9.53
C GLU A 28 5.26 13.60 -8.31
N THR A 29 4.48 13.95 -7.29
CA THR A 29 4.31 13.15 -6.08
C THR A 29 2.92 12.53 -6.06
N PHE A 30 2.86 11.21 -6.01
CA PHE A 30 1.63 10.46 -5.83
C PHE A 30 1.39 10.22 -4.35
N ALA A 31 0.14 10.39 -3.92
CA ALA A 31 -0.27 10.25 -2.54
C ALA A 31 -1.73 9.80 -2.47
N TYR A 32 -2.16 9.42 -1.26
CA TYR A 32 -3.55 9.18 -0.98
C TYR A 32 -3.89 9.68 0.42
N ARG A 33 -5.18 9.73 0.70
CA ARG A 33 -5.74 9.88 2.04
C ARG A 33 -6.76 8.78 2.29
N TYR A 34 -6.91 8.38 3.53
CA TYR A 34 -7.96 7.46 3.94
C TYR A 34 -8.92 8.14 4.92
N ASN A 35 -10.17 7.69 4.92
CA ASN A 35 -11.22 8.19 5.80
C ASN A 35 -11.90 7.02 6.50
N ILE A 36 -12.48 7.28 7.68
CA ILE A 36 -13.29 6.29 8.40
C ILE A 36 -14.73 6.17 7.86
N THR A 37 -15.13 7.09 6.97
CA THR A 37 -16.40 7.09 6.24
C THR A 37 -16.15 7.07 4.74
N ARG A 38 -17.09 6.55 3.94
CA ARG A 38 -16.96 6.57 2.47
C ARG A 38 -16.80 8.00 1.92
N PRO A 39 -15.98 8.21 0.87
CA PRO A 39 -15.04 7.25 0.29
C PRO A 39 -13.86 6.97 1.23
N PHE A 40 -13.56 5.69 1.45
CA PHE A 40 -12.52 5.25 2.40
C PHE A 40 -11.10 5.51 1.90
N LEU A 41 -10.89 5.57 0.58
CA LEU A 41 -9.62 5.86 -0.07
C LEU A 41 -9.83 6.95 -1.11
N THR A 42 -8.97 7.97 -1.08
CA THR A 42 -8.90 9.00 -2.12
C THR A 42 -7.47 9.20 -2.56
N ILE A 43 -7.21 9.00 -3.85
CA ILE A 43 -5.90 9.13 -4.47
C ILE A 43 -5.79 10.53 -5.07
N PHE A 44 -4.59 11.11 -5.03
CA PHE A 44 -4.29 12.36 -5.70
C PHE A 44 -2.80 12.44 -6.01
N ARG A 45 -2.45 13.35 -6.92
CA ARG A 45 -1.05 13.67 -7.20
C ARG A 45 -0.79 15.15 -6.97
N ILE A 46 0.47 15.49 -6.78
CA ILE A 46 0.97 16.85 -6.62
C ILE A 46 1.99 17.05 -7.73
N ASP A 47 1.85 18.11 -8.50
CA ASP A 47 2.79 18.41 -9.59
C ASP A 47 4.13 18.94 -9.07
N PRO A 48 5.16 19.09 -9.94
CA PRO A 48 6.49 19.56 -9.52
C PRO A 48 6.48 20.96 -8.91
N GLU A 49 5.46 21.78 -9.21
CA GLU A 49 5.27 23.11 -8.64
C GLU A 49 4.55 23.08 -7.28
N GLY A 50 4.25 21.89 -6.75
CA GLY A 50 3.58 21.71 -5.47
C GLY A 50 2.06 21.88 -5.52
N ARG A 51 1.45 21.90 -6.72
CA ARG A 51 0.00 22.05 -6.89
C ARG A 51 -0.66 20.68 -6.87
N LYS A 52 -1.57 20.52 -5.90
CA LYS A 52 -2.39 19.31 -5.78
C LYS A 52 -3.39 19.24 -6.94
N GLN A 53 -3.40 18.09 -7.63
CA GLN A 53 -4.35 17.77 -8.68
C GLN A 53 -5.69 17.29 -8.11
N LYS A 54 -6.66 17.02 -9.00
CA LYS A 54 -8.00 16.54 -8.61
C LYS A 54 -7.93 15.24 -7.82
N ASP A 55 -8.92 15.07 -6.96
CA ASP A 55 -9.10 13.87 -6.15
C ASP A 55 -9.77 12.76 -6.95
N VAL A 56 -9.26 11.54 -6.82
CA VAL A 56 -9.85 10.31 -7.36
C VAL A 56 -10.41 9.51 -6.19
N HIS A 57 -11.74 9.49 -6.08
CA HIS A 57 -12.42 8.76 -5.01
C HIS A 57 -12.59 7.29 -5.38
N VAL A 58 -12.02 6.38 -4.59
CA VAL A 58 -12.09 4.94 -4.83
C VAL A 58 -13.34 4.37 -4.16
N HIS A 59 -14.47 4.37 -4.86
CA HIS A 59 -15.76 3.87 -4.40
C HIS A 59 -15.85 2.33 -4.44
N SER A 60 -15.00 1.70 -5.26
CA SER A 60 -14.85 0.25 -5.32
C SER A 60 -14.28 -0.38 -4.03
N LEU A 61 -13.59 0.39 -3.16
CA LEU A 61 -13.19 -0.06 -1.83
C LEU A 61 -14.40 -0.11 -0.88
N LYS A 62 -14.77 -1.32 -0.43
CA LYS A 62 -16.05 -1.53 0.29
C LYS A 62 -15.94 -1.48 1.81
N GLY A 63 -14.75 -1.62 2.39
CA GLY A 63 -14.56 -1.55 3.85
C GLY A 63 -13.59 -0.45 4.25
N CYS A 64 -13.69 0.00 5.51
CA CYS A 64 -12.69 0.87 6.11
C CYS A 64 -11.51 0.02 6.58
N THR A 65 -10.45 -0.03 5.77
CA THR A 65 -9.24 -0.79 6.09
C THR A 65 -8.03 0.09 6.21
N ILE A 66 -7.07 -0.36 7.01
CA ILE A 66 -5.78 0.32 7.09
C ILE A 66 -4.97 -0.10 5.87
N ILE A 67 -4.74 0.90 5.02
CA ILE A 67 -3.75 0.88 3.96
C ILE A 67 -2.62 1.76 4.50
N HIS A 68 -1.49 1.14 4.85
CA HIS A 68 -0.35 1.86 5.44
C HIS A 68 0.54 2.49 4.37
N ASP A 69 0.84 1.71 3.33
CA ASP A 69 1.66 2.11 2.19
C ASP A 69 0.97 1.69 0.88
N PHE A 70 1.55 2.09 -0.25
CA PHE A 70 1.11 1.74 -1.60
C PHE A 70 2.33 1.70 -2.52
N SER A 71 2.17 1.10 -3.69
CA SER A 71 3.23 1.08 -4.70
C SER A 71 2.85 1.97 -5.88
N VAL A 72 3.87 2.55 -6.52
CA VAL A 72 3.72 3.33 -7.75
C VAL A 72 4.73 2.80 -8.77
N THR A 73 4.28 2.64 -10.00
CA THR A 73 5.08 2.24 -11.16
C THR A 73 5.04 3.34 -12.23
N GLU A 74 5.53 3.05 -13.44
CA GLU A 74 5.49 4.03 -14.54
C GLU A 74 4.06 4.43 -14.93
N ASN A 75 3.09 3.53 -14.81
CA ASN A 75 1.72 3.73 -15.27
C ASN A 75 0.66 3.44 -14.20
N PHE A 76 0.98 2.74 -13.11
CA PHE A 76 -0.02 2.26 -12.15
C PHE A 76 0.28 2.63 -10.69
N CYS A 77 -0.79 2.71 -9.90
CA CYS A 77 -0.73 2.67 -8.44
C CYS A 77 -1.31 1.33 -7.98
N VAL A 78 -0.66 0.70 -7.00
CA VAL A 78 -1.07 -0.59 -6.42
C VAL A 78 -1.35 -0.42 -4.93
N PHE A 79 -2.53 -0.85 -4.51
CA PHE A 79 -3.00 -0.81 -3.13
C PHE A 79 -3.32 -2.23 -2.66
N VAL A 80 -3.23 -2.46 -1.35
CA VAL A 80 -3.66 -3.73 -0.75
C VAL A 80 -4.76 -3.45 0.26
N ASP A 81 -5.93 -4.01 -0.02
CA ASP A 81 -7.07 -4.01 0.89
C ASP A 81 -6.86 -5.12 1.93
N THR A 82 -6.25 -4.79 3.07
CA THR A 82 -5.78 -5.73 4.09
C THR A 82 -6.90 -6.29 4.98
N GLN A 83 -6.57 -7.24 5.86
CA GLN A 83 -7.45 -7.70 6.95
C GLN A 83 -7.49 -6.74 8.15
N ILE A 84 -6.69 -5.68 8.15
CA ILE A 84 -6.71 -4.66 9.20
C ILE A 84 -7.90 -3.74 8.96
N VAL A 85 -8.93 -3.85 9.78
CA VAL A 85 -10.18 -3.10 9.65
C VAL A 85 -10.31 -2.07 10.75
N VAL A 86 -10.94 -0.95 10.43
CA VAL A 86 -11.34 0.06 11.41
C VAL A 86 -12.83 -0.07 11.67
N ASN A 87 -13.21 -0.31 12.92
CA ASN A 87 -14.59 -0.25 13.37
C ASN A 87 -14.79 1.04 14.19
N PRO A 88 -15.25 2.13 13.56
CA PRO A 88 -15.42 3.41 14.24
C PRO A 88 -16.54 3.40 15.30
N LEU A 89 -17.41 2.38 15.29
CA LEU A 89 -18.51 2.23 16.25
C LEU A 89 -18.11 1.38 17.48
N SER A 90 -16.87 0.89 17.53
CA SER A 90 -16.39 0.10 18.66
C SER A 90 -16.12 0.99 19.87
N VAL A 91 -16.99 0.90 20.89
CA VAL A 91 -16.83 1.62 22.17
C VAL A 91 -16.05 0.79 23.21
N LEU A 92 -16.05 -0.55 23.06
CA LEU A 92 -15.52 -1.51 24.04
C LEU A 92 -14.17 -2.14 23.64
N ARG A 93 -13.70 -1.92 22.41
CA ARG A 93 -12.44 -2.45 21.87
C ARG A 93 -11.68 -1.36 21.11
N PRO A 94 -10.35 -1.47 20.95
CA PRO A 94 -9.60 -0.58 20.08
C PRO A 94 -10.28 -0.42 18.71
N PRO A 95 -10.34 0.79 18.15
CA PRO A 95 -11.07 1.05 16.91
C PRO A 95 -10.45 0.34 15.70
N VAL A 96 -9.24 -0.20 15.82
CA VAL A 96 -8.56 -0.99 14.80
C VAL A 96 -8.47 -2.45 15.26
N GLY A 97 -8.78 -3.39 14.36
CA GLY A 97 -8.72 -4.82 14.62
C GLY A 97 -8.45 -5.64 13.36
N VAL A 98 -8.49 -6.96 13.50
CA VAL A 98 -8.27 -7.91 12.39
C VAL A 98 -9.57 -8.63 12.07
N ASP A 99 -10.03 -8.54 10.83
CA ASP A 99 -11.10 -9.39 10.31
C ASP A 99 -10.49 -10.61 9.62
N ARG A 100 -10.47 -11.74 10.34
CA ARG A 100 -9.90 -13.00 9.84
C ARG A 100 -10.73 -13.66 8.75
N ALA A 101 -12.01 -13.31 8.63
CA ALA A 101 -12.89 -13.86 7.59
C ALA A 101 -12.70 -13.11 6.25
N LYS A 102 -12.18 -11.89 6.30
CA LYS A 102 -11.91 -11.10 5.10
C LYS A 102 -10.72 -11.68 4.32
N VAL A 103 -10.90 -11.85 3.01
CA VAL A 103 -9.81 -12.16 2.06
C VAL A 103 -9.16 -10.85 1.60
N PRO A 104 -7.83 -10.66 1.81
CA PRO A 104 -7.15 -9.49 1.28
C PRO A 104 -7.21 -9.41 -0.25
N ARG A 105 -7.18 -8.19 -0.79
CA ARG A 105 -7.22 -7.95 -2.25
C ARG A 105 -6.13 -6.98 -2.68
N VAL A 106 -5.56 -7.19 -3.86
CA VAL A 106 -4.67 -6.24 -4.52
C VAL A 106 -5.49 -5.42 -5.51
N GLY A 107 -5.48 -4.10 -5.35
CA GLY A 107 -6.13 -3.14 -6.23
C GLY A 107 -5.12 -2.45 -7.12
N VAL A 108 -5.43 -2.33 -8.41
CA VAL A 108 -4.59 -1.64 -9.39
C VAL A 108 -5.43 -0.59 -10.10
N ILE A 109 -4.86 0.60 -10.24
CA ILE A 109 -5.47 1.74 -10.95
C ILE A 109 -4.40 2.48 -11.73
N GLY A 110 -4.75 3.02 -12.90
CA GLY A 110 -3.86 3.92 -13.65
C GLY A 110 -3.47 5.13 -12.80
N LYS A 111 -2.17 5.48 -12.76
CA LYS A 111 -1.68 6.57 -11.88
C LYS A 111 -2.23 7.95 -12.24
N TYR A 112 -2.67 8.13 -13.49
CA TYR A 112 -3.33 9.34 -13.99
C TYR A 112 -4.84 9.18 -14.16
N ALA A 113 -5.47 8.17 -13.55
CA ALA A 113 -6.92 8.02 -13.61
C ALA A 113 -7.63 9.29 -13.12
N GLU A 114 -8.77 9.62 -13.73
CA GLU A 114 -9.61 10.75 -13.33
C GLU A 114 -10.77 10.32 -12.42
N ASP A 115 -11.11 9.03 -12.41
CA ASP A 115 -12.12 8.38 -11.58
C ASP A 115 -11.70 6.93 -11.25
N ASP A 116 -12.55 6.17 -10.55
CA ASP A 116 -12.26 4.76 -10.19
C ASP A 116 -12.79 3.71 -11.17
N SER A 117 -13.23 4.12 -12.37
CA SER A 117 -13.74 3.18 -13.39
C SER A 117 -12.67 2.22 -13.89
N GLY A 118 -11.41 2.66 -13.89
CA GLY A 118 -10.23 1.86 -14.20
C GLY A 118 -9.57 1.21 -12.99
N MET A 119 -10.24 1.09 -11.84
CA MET A 119 -9.73 0.33 -10.69
C MET A 119 -10.25 -1.11 -10.75
N TRP A 120 -9.35 -2.10 -10.68
CA TRP A 120 -9.72 -3.51 -10.54
C TRP A 120 -9.04 -4.14 -9.33
N TRP A 121 -9.67 -5.20 -8.81
CA TRP A 121 -9.25 -5.89 -7.59
C TRP A 121 -9.07 -7.38 -7.85
N MET A 122 -8.01 -7.96 -7.30
CA MET A 122 -7.72 -9.39 -7.34
C MET A 122 -7.60 -9.93 -5.93
N GLU A 123 -8.14 -11.11 -5.66
CA GLU A 123 -7.95 -11.76 -4.37
C GLU A 123 -6.49 -12.15 -4.15
N ALA A 124 -5.97 -11.89 -2.96
CA ALA A 124 -4.61 -12.24 -2.55
C ALA A 124 -4.62 -12.78 -1.11
N PRO A 125 -5.11 -14.02 -0.89
CA PRO A 125 -5.26 -14.58 0.45
C PRO A 125 -4.00 -14.51 1.30
N GLY A 126 -4.08 -13.91 2.50
CA GLY A 126 -2.94 -13.79 3.42
C GLY A 126 -1.89 -12.73 3.03
N LEU A 127 -2.24 -11.75 2.18
CA LEU A 127 -1.42 -10.57 1.92
C LEU A 127 -1.89 -9.37 2.76
N ASN A 128 -1.18 -9.09 3.86
CA ASN A 128 -1.34 -7.91 4.68
C ASN A 128 -0.10 -7.02 4.51
N MET A 129 -0.07 -6.30 3.39
CA MET A 129 1.04 -5.41 3.05
C MET A 129 1.19 -4.32 4.11
N PHE A 130 2.42 -4.18 4.62
CA PHE A 130 2.79 -3.09 5.51
C PHE A 130 3.55 -2.03 4.71
N HIS A 131 4.81 -2.26 4.32
CA HIS A 131 5.59 -1.31 3.52
C HIS A 131 5.77 -1.78 2.07
N SER A 132 5.82 -0.83 1.14
CA SER A 132 6.29 -1.05 -0.22
C SER A 132 7.75 -0.63 -0.33
N VAL A 133 8.63 -1.58 -0.69
CA VAL A 133 10.06 -1.32 -0.90
C VAL A 133 10.29 -0.66 -2.26
N ASN A 134 9.72 -1.24 -3.32
CA ASN A 134 9.69 -0.64 -4.66
C ASN A 134 8.67 -1.37 -5.54
N ALA A 135 8.30 -0.78 -6.66
CA ALA A 135 7.59 -1.45 -7.74
C ALA A 135 8.02 -0.93 -9.11
N TRP A 136 7.82 -1.72 -10.15
CA TRP A 136 8.10 -1.35 -11.54
C TRP A 136 7.24 -2.18 -12.49
N GLU A 137 7.27 -1.82 -13.77
CA GLU A 137 6.65 -2.60 -14.85
C GLU A 137 7.71 -3.33 -15.66
N GLU A 138 7.40 -4.54 -16.09
CA GLU A 138 8.16 -5.33 -17.05
C GLU A 138 7.29 -5.60 -18.27
N GLU A 139 7.81 -5.31 -19.46
CA GLU A 139 7.16 -5.65 -20.72
C GLU A 139 7.67 -7.00 -21.23
N GLY A 140 6.77 -7.84 -21.73
CA GLY A 140 7.10 -9.14 -22.30
C GLY A 140 6.12 -9.56 -23.39
N GLY A 141 6.33 -10.75 -23.96
CA GLY A 141 5.47 -11.29 -25.04
C GLY A 141 4.00 -11.50 -24.64
N GLY A 142 3.68 -11.46 -23.35
CA GLY A 142 2.31 -11.53 -22.80
C GLY A 142 1.69 -10.17 -22.42
N GLY A 143 2.43 -9.06 -22.58
CA GLY A 143 2.02 -7.71 -22.18
C GLY A 143 2.69 -7.22 -20.89
N THR A 144 2.12 -6.16 -20.30
CA THR A 144 2.66 -5.49 -19.12
C THR A 144 2.46 -6.31 -17.85
N THR A 145 3.54 -6.47 -17.09
CA THR A 145 3.54 -7.09 -15.77
C THR A 145 4.00 -6.10 -14.73
N ILE A 146 3.20 -5.85 -13.69
CA ILE A 146 3.61 -5.06 -12.53
C ILE A 146 4.35 -5.97 -11.55
N VAL A 147 5.54 -5.56 -11.13
CA VAL A 147 6.33 -6.21 -10.09
C VAL A 147 6.42 -5.28 -8.89
N ALA A 148 6.02 -5.76 -7.72
CA ALA A 148 6.15 -5.03 -6.46
C ALA A 148 6.90 -5.87 -5.42
N VAL A 149 7.85 -5.25 -4.72
CA VAL A 149 8.53 -5.83 -3.57
C VAL A 149 7.99 -5.17 -2.31
N VAL A 150 7.39 -5.96 -1.42
CA VAL A 150 6.65 -5.47 -0.26
C VAL A 150 6.98 -6.28 0.99
N SER A 151 6.78 -5.69 2.17
CA SER A 151 6.73 -6.46 3.42
C SER A 151 5.30 -6.87 3.73
N ASN A 152 5.12 -8.15 4.03
CA ASN A 152 3.85 -8.76 4.37
C ASN A 152 3.83 -9.17 5.85
N ALA A 153 2.82 -8.74 6.60
CA ALA A 153 2.59 -9.19 7.96
C ALA A 153 1.92 -10.56 7.98
N LEU A 154 2.68 -11.57 8.44
CA LEU A 154 2.16 -12.94 8.56
C LEU A 154 1.17 -13.08 9.71
N ARG A 155 1.36 -12.30 10.77
CA ARG A 155 0.48 -12.21 11.93
C ARG A 155 0.18 -10.74 12.19
N VAL A 156 -0.99 -10.32 11.72
CA VAL A 156 -1.40 -8.91 11.71
C VAL A 156 -1.52 -8.37 13.14
N GLU A 157 -1.90 -9.22 14.09
CA GLU A 157 -2.04 -8.85 15.49
C GLU A 157 -0.73 -8.34 16.12
N GLU A 158 0.41 -8.89 15.69
CA GLU A 158 1.74 -8.48 16.20
C GLU A 158 2.10 -7.04 15.81
N LEU A 159 1.50 -6.51 14.74
CA LEU A 159 1.68 -5.10 14.35
C LEU A 159 1.13 -4.13 15.41
N PHE A 160 0.10 -4.53 16.16
CA PHE A 160 -0.49 -3.70 17.21
C PHE A 160 0.32 -3.77 18.52
N GLU A 161 1.08 -4.85 18.73
CA GLU A 161 1.90 -5.03 19.92
C GLU A 161 3.23 -4.28 19.78
N SER A 162 3.96 -4.53 18.70
CA SER A 162 5.20 -3.82 18.37
C SER A 162 5.66 -4.19 16.96
N ILE A 163 5.84 -3.18 16.10
CA ILE A 163 6.40 -3.38 14.75
C ILE A 163 7.78 -4.06 14.81
N GLY A 164 8.57 -3.80 15.86
CA GLY A 164 9.89 -4.41 16.05
C GLY A 164 9.87 -5.89 16.42
N LEU A 165 8.69 -6.46 16.69
CA LEU A 165 8.48 -7.88 16.99
C LEU A 165 7.66 -8.59 15.90
N ALA A 166 7.02 -7.82 15.01
CA ALA A 166 6.13 -8.35 13.98
C ALA A 166 6.86 -9.20 12.96
N GLN A 167 6.26 -10.34 12.62
CA GLN A 167 6.73 -11.23 11.56
C GLN A 167 6.45 -10.67 10.17
N LEU A 168 7.27 -9.69 9.76
CA LEU A 168 7.22 -9.06 8.44
C LEU A 168 8.15 -9.79 7.47
N ARG A 169 7.57 -10.40 6.44
CA ARG A 169 8.32 -11.16 5.42
C ARG A 169 8.35 -10.39 4.11
N LEU A 170 9.53 -10.31 3.50
CA LEU A 170 9.68 -9.73 2.17
C LEU A 170 9.07 -10.64 1.11
N GLU A 171 8.13 -10.13 0.33
CA GLU A 171 7.48 -10.83 -0.78
C GLU A 171 7.61 -10.03 -2.08
N LYS A 172 7.82 -10.75 -3.18
CA LYS A 172 7.63 -10.25 -4.54
C LYS A 172 6.22 -10.59 -4.98
N ILE A 173 5.49 -9.58 -5.40
CA ILE A 173 4.19 -9.68 -6.04
C ILE A 173 4.39 -9.41 -7.52
N THR A 174 3.84 -10.27 -8.37
CA THR A 174 3.81 -10.12 -9.81
C THR A 174 2.36 -10.09 -10.26
N ILE A 175 1.95 -9.04 -10.96
CA ILE A 175 0.58 -8.84 -11.44
C ILE A 175 0.61 -8.74 -12.95
N ASP A 176 -0.10 -9.64 -13.62
CA ASP A 176 -0.31 -9.54 -15.07
C ASP A 176 -1.52 -8.62 -15.34
N VAL A 177 -1.28 -7.52 -16.06
CA VAL A 177 -2.29 -6.46 -16.28
C VAL A 177 -3.39 -6.91 -17.22
N ASN A 178 -3.13 -7.86 -18.13
CA ASN A 178 -4.13 -8.30 -19.11
C ASN A 178 -5.07 -9.36 -18.55
N SER A 179 -4.51 -10.32 -17.81
CA SER A 179 -5.25 -11.45 -17.23
C SER A 179 -5.80 -11.15 -15.84
N HIS A 180 -5.38 -10.05 -15.21
CA HIS A 180 -5.71 -9.70 -13.82
C HIS A 180 -5.37 -10.85 -12.85
N THR A 181 -4.18 -11.43 -13.01
CA THR A 181 -3.70 -12.49 -12.13
C THR A 181 -2.58 -11.99 -11.24
N VAL A 182 -2.57 -12.43 -9.98
CA VAL A 182 -1.55 -12.07 -9.00
C VAL A 182 -0.80 -13.31 -8.54
N HIS A 183 0.52 -13.29 -8.69
CA HIS A 183 1.44 -14.30 -8.17
C HIS A 183 2.28 -13.71 -7.04
N ARG A 184 2.55 -14.52 -6.01
CA ARG A 184 3.29 -14.11 -4.82
C ARG A 184 4.44 -15.06 -4.54
N GLN A 185 5.59 -14.50 -4.24
CA GLN A 185 6.79 -15.26 -3.95
C GLN A 185 7.52 -14.66 -2.74
N PRO A 186 7.69 -15.39 -1.64
CA PRO A 186 8.60 -15.00 -0.57
C PRO A 186 10.03 -14.85 -1.11
N LEU A 187 10.68 -13.73 -0.79
CA LEU A 187 12.06 -13.44 -1.20
C LEU A 187 13.09 -13.80 -0.13
N SER A 188 12.66 -13.98 1.11
CA SER A 188 13.54 -14.33 2.22
C SER A 188 12.82 -15.22 3.23
N THR A 189 13.59 -16.08 3.89
CA THR A 189 13.18 -16.82 5.07
C THR A 189 13.33 -16.01 6.38
N LYS A 190 14.04 -14.88 6.32
CA LYS A 190 14.18 -13.95 7.45
C LYS A 190 13.02 -12.95 7.49
N PHE A 191 12.72 -12.44 8.69
CA PHE A 191 11.82 -11.29 8.84
C PHE A 191 12.58 -10.01 8.54
N LEU A 192 12.19 -9.32 7.47
CA LEU A 192 12.87 -8.16 6.90
C LEU A 192 11.85 -7.07 6.60
N ASP A 193 12.13 -5.84 6.99
CA ASP A 193 11.29 -4.68 6.69
C ASP A 193 12.11 -3.39 6.63
N PHE A 194 11.45 -2.22 6.50
CA PHE A 194 12.05 -0.90 6.41
C PHE A 194 13.05 -0.84 5.25
N GLY A 195 12.65 -1.42 4.12
CA GLY A 195 13.46 -1.47 2.91
C GLY A 195 13.69 -0.08 2.34
N VAL A 196 14.95 0.23 2.03
CA VAL A 196 15.35 1.46 1.35
C VAL A 196 16.10 1.09 0.07
N ILE A 197 15.76 1.78 -1.00
CA ILE A 197 16.42 1.68 -2.31
C ILE A 197 17.20 2.95 -2.62
N ASN A 198 18.05 2.90 -3.64
CA ASN A 198 18.55 4.13 -4.26
C ASN A 198 17.35 4.90 -4.86
N PRO A 199 17.06 6.14 -4.42
CA PRO A 199 15.90 6.89 -4.89
C PRO A 199 15.85 7.12 -6.40
N ALA A 200 17.00 7.12 -7.09
CA ALA A 200 17.06 7.22 -8.55
C ALA A 200 16.35 6.07 -9.30
N TYR A 201 16.04 4.97 -8.59
CA TYR A 201 15.32 3.81 -9.09
C TYR A 201 13.91 3.67 -8.50
N ALA A 202 13.39 4.69 -7.83
CA ALA A 202 11.99 4.67 -7.40
C ALA A 202 11.06 4.48 -8.61
N ALA A 203 10.05 3.62 -8.46
CA ALA A 203 9.13 3.22 -9.54
C ALA A 203 9.80 2.55 -10.75
N ARG A 204 11.06 2.10 -10.62
CA ARG A 204 11.86 1.46 -11.68
C ARG A 204 12.56 0.22 -11.15
N LYS A 205 12.90 -0.69 -12.06
CA LYS A 205 13.59 -1.94 -11.70
C LYS A 205 14.92 -1.65 -11.01
N ASN A 206 15.08 -2.17 -9.80
CA ASN A 206 16.33 -2.08 -9.04
C ASN A 206 16.83 -3.48 -8.68
N ARG A 207 18.16 -3.62 -8.58
CA ARG A 207 18.80 -4.89 -8.17
C ARG A 207 19.01 -4.99 -6.66
N ASN A 208 19.25 -3.85 -5.99
CA ASN A 208 19.69 -3.80 -4.60
C ASN A 208 18.69 -3.02 -3.74
N THR A 209 18.49 -3.50 -2.52
CA THR A 209 17.77 -2.81 -1.44
C THR A 209 18.48 -3.10 -0.12
N VAL A 210 18.45 -2.15 0.81
CA VAL A 210 18.92 -2.35 2.19
C VAL A 210 17.69 -2.54 3.06
N LEU A 211 17.66 -3.57 3.90
CA LEU A 211 16.53 -3.89 4.77
C LEU A 211 17.01 -4.05 6.22
N ARG A 212 16.12 -3.77 7.17
CA ARG A 212 16.35 -4.07 8.58
C ARG A 212 15.86 -5.50 8.86
N SER A 213 16.71 -6.30 9.50
CA SER A 213 16.28 -7.58 10.07
C SER A 213 15.45 -7.32 11.32
N ILE A 214 14.26 -7.93 11.38
CA ILE A 214 13.43 -7.95 12.58
C ILE A 214 13.75 -9.24 13.32
N TYR A 215 14.55 -9.13 14.38
CA TYR A 215 15.00 -10.29 15.14
C TYR A 215 14.01 -10.56 16.29
N ASN A 216 13.27 -11.66 16.19
CA ASN A 216 12.37 -12.07 17.25
C ASN A 216 13.11 -12.98 18.25
N ARG A 217 13.50 -12.42 19.41
CA ARG A 217 14.22 -13.14 20.47
C ARG A 217 13.44 -14.33 21.07
N SER A 218 12.14 -14.50 20.76
CA SER A 218 11.32 -15.56 21.36
C SER A 218 11.53 -16.95 20.75
N MET A 219 12.19 -17.07 19.58
CA MET A 219 12.37 -18.35 18.87
C MET A 219 13.55 -19.19 19.36
N GLU A 220 14.39 -18.69 20.27
CA GLU A 220 15.54 -19.44 20.82
C GLU A 220 15.24 -20.15 22.16
N LYS A 221 13.99 -20.12 22.63
CA LYS A 221 13.57 -20.75 23.91
C LYS A 221 12.72 -22.02 23.75
N SER A 222 12.81 -22.73 22.63
CA SER A 222 12.20 -24.06 22.45
C SER A 222 13.25 -25.15 22.30
#